data_AF-A0AAU0ZFR5-F1
#
_entry.id   AF-A0AAU0ZFR5-F1
#
_cell.length_a   1.000
_cell.length_b   1.000
_cell.length_c   1.000
_cell.angle_alpha   90.00
_cell.angle_beta   90.00
_cell.angle_gamma   90.00
#
_symmetry.space_group_name_H-M   'P 1'
#
loop_
_entity.id
_entity.type
_entity.pdbx_description
1 polymer ?
#
loop_
_entity_poly.entity_id
_entity_poly.type
_entity_poly.pdbx_seq_one_letter_code
_entity_poly.pdbx_strand_id
1 'polypeptide(L)' 'MELPDDLIKLQRAADDEGKKLEHLDGDVVTAQRELWFDKVAEAQAAVAAYAKDNGLKGFDAEKRLRQVTRHLPKPEE' A
#
# COMPACT_ATOMS: atom_id res chain seq x y z
N MET A 1 -1.86 -19.42 -0.86
CA MET A 1 -0.81 -18.44 -1.18
C MET A 1 -0.87 -17.32 -0.17
N GLU A 2 0.20 -17.22 0.60
CA GLU A 2 0.48 -16.10 1.49
C GLU A 2 0.92 -14.90 0.63
N LEU A 3 0.59 -13.69 1.06
CA LEU A 3 1.03 -12.50 0.32
C LEU A 3 2.51 -12.24 0.62
N PRO A 4 3.30 -11.77 -0.37
CA PRO A 4 4.69 -11.40 -0.12
C PRO A 4 4.78 -10.31 0.95
N ASP A 5 5.71 -10.45 1.89
CA ASP A 5 5.96 -9.45 2.94
C ASP A 5 6.28 -8.06 2.35
N ASP A 6 6.98 -8.00 1.22
CA ASP A 6 7.26 -6.75 0.51
C ASP A 6 5.97 -6.05 0.04
N LEU A 7 4.97 -6.81 -0.40
CA LEU A 7 3.67 -6.27 -0.80
C LEU A 7 2.95 -5.62 0.40
N ILE A 8 3.04 -6.28 1.56
CA ILE A 8 2.45 -5.84 2.83
C ILE A 8 3.16 -4.57 3.33
N LYS A 9 4.49 -4.50 3.20
CA LYS A 9 5.29 -3.31 3.55
C LYS A 9 4.95 -2.12 2.67
N LEU A 10 4.88 -2.30 1.35
CA LEU A 10 4.54 -1.24 0.40
C LEU A 10 3.16 -0.65 0.68
N GLN A 11 2.15 -1.50 0.87
CA GLN A 11 0.80 -1.05 1.20
C GLN A 11 0.77 -0.31 2.55
N ARG A 12 1.49 -0.81 3.57
CA ARG A 12 1.58 -0.12 4.85
C ARG A 12 2.27 1.23 4.76
N ALA A 13 3.32 1.35 3.97
CA ALA A 13 4.00 2.64 3.75
C ALA A 13 3.04 3.64 3.11
N ALA A 14 2.26 3.22 2.11
CA ALA A 14 1.23 4.06 1.49
C ALA A 14 0.11 4.44 2.48
N ASP A 15 -0.36 3.51 3.32
CA ASP A 15 -1.36 3.80 4.36
C ASP A 15 -0.80 4.77 5.44
N ASP A 16 0.47 4.66 5.81
CA ASP A 16 1.11 5.54 6.79
C ASP A 16 1.26 6.98 6.25
N GLU A 17 1.74 7.12 5.02
CA GLU A 17 1.82 8.42 4.33
C GLU A 17 0.42 9.04 4.15
N GLY A 18 -0.59 8.21 3.86
CA GLY A 18 -1.98 8.64 3.79
C GLY A 18 -2.52 9.17 5.12
N LYS A 19 -2.17 8.53 6.25
CA LYS A 19 -2.54 9.03 7.59
C LYS A 19 -1.83 10.34 7.93
N LYS A 20 -0.57 10.50 7.53
CA LYS A 20 0.16 11.76 7.73
C LYS A 20 -0.53 12.92 7.01
N LEU A 21 -1.13 12.67 5.84
CA LEU A 21 -1.91 13.66 5.12
C LEU A 21 -3.17 14.13 5.86
N GLU A 22 -3.82 13.28 6.66
CA GLU A 22 -5.00 13.66 7.45
C GLU A 22 -4.71 14.75 8.50
N HIS A 23 -3.43 14.93 8.85
CA HIS A 23 -2.97 15.87 9.88
C HIS A 23 -2.24 17.09 9.32
N LEU A 24 -2.14 17.23 7.99
CA LEU A 24 -1.44 18.34 7.35
C LEU A 24 -2.43 19.29 6.66
N ASP A 25 -2.14 20.58 6.76
CA ASP A 25 -2.89 21.66 6.11
C ASP A 25 -1.94 22.55 5.28
N GLY A 26 -2.49 23.19 4.24
CA GLY A 26 -1.77 24.18 3.43
C GLY A 26 -0.76 23.57 2.43
N ASP A 27 0.32 24.30 2.14
CA ASP A 27 1.28 23.98 1.07
C ASP A 27 2.04 22.65 1.32
N VAL A 28 2.18 22.27 2.59
CA VAL A 28 2.85 21.04 3.03
C VAL A 28 2.06 19.78 2.59
N VAL A 29 0.75 19.92 2.37
CA VAL A 29 -0.12 18.83 1.88
C VAL A 29 0.23 18.43 0.45
N THR A 30 0.69 19.36 -0.39
CA THR A 30 0.95 19.07 -1.82
C THR A 30 2.16 18.16 -1.98
N ALA A 31 3.29 18.52 -1.36
CA ALA A 31 4.51 17.71 -1.41
C ALA A 31 4.30 16.33 -0.74
N GLN A 32 3.60 16.30 0.39
CA GLN A 32 3.26 15.04 1.05
C GLN A 32 2.29 14.18 0.23
N ARG A 33 1.40 14.80 -0.57
CA ARG A 33 0.51 14.08 -1.49
C ARG A 33 1.28 13.44 -2.62
N GLU A 34 2.26 14.14 -3.20
CA GLU A 34 3.10 13.58 -4.25
C GLU A 34 3.86 12.34 -3.75
N LEU A 35 4.44 12.42 -2.55
CA LEU A 35 5.07 11.28 -1.87
C LEU A 35 4.08 10.13 -1.64
N TRP A 36 2.87 10.43 -1.15
CA TRP A 36 1.84 9.42 -0.98
C TRP A 36 1.44 8.76 -2.30
N PHE A 37 1.28 9.53 -3.38
CA PHE A 37 0.95 9.00 -4.70
C PHE A 37 2.04 8.07 -5.25
N ASP A 38 3.32 8.43 -5.07
CA ASP A 38 4.45 7.56 -5.43
C ASP A 38 4.37 6.22 -4.70
N LYS A 39 4.15 6.24 -3.38
CA LYS A 39 4.00 5.01 -2.57
C LYS A 39 2.78 4.18 -2.93
N VAL A 40 1.66 4.82 -3.25
CA VAL A 40 0.47 4.12 -3.76
C VAL A 40 0.76 3.48 -5.13
N ALA A 41 1.42 4.19 -6.03
CA ALA A 41 1.76 3.67 -7.36
C ALA A 41 2.71 2.47 -7.27
N GLU A 42 3.70 2.52 -6.38
CA GLU A 42 4.62 1.41 -6.13
C GLU A 42 3.89 0.18 -5.59
N ALA A 43 2.98 0.37 -4.61
CA ALA A 43 2.14 -0.70 -4.07
C ALA A 43 1.22 -1.30 -5.16
N GLN A 44 0.58 -0.46 -5.98
CA GLN A 44 -0.29 -0.93 -7.07
C GLN A 44 0.48 -1.69 -8.16
N ALA A 45 1.67 -1.24 -8.53
CA ALA A 45 2.52 -1.93 -9.49
C ALA A 45 2.93 -3.32 -8.97
N ALA A 46 3.30 -3.40 -7.69
CA ALA A 46 3.63 -4.66 -7.05
C ALA A 46 2.42 -5.61 -6.97
N VAL A 47 1.22 -5.09 -6.67
CA VAL A 47 -0.03 -5.86 -6.66
C VAL A 47 -0.34 -6.39 -8.06
N ALA A 48 -0.17 -5.57 -9.10
CA ALA A 48 -0.38 -5.97 -10.48
C ALA A 48 0.59 -7.07 -10.93
N ALA A 49 1.87 -6.96 -10.53
CA ALA A 49 2.87 -7.99 -10.81
C ALA A 49 2.53 -9.31 -10.10
N TYR A 50 2.19 -9.26 -8.81
CA TYR A 50 1.74 -10.43 -8.05
C TYR A 50 0.48 -11.05 -8.67
N ALA A 51 -0.50 -10.23 -9.05
CA ALA A 51 -1.73 -10.71 -9.66
C ALA A 51 -1.46 -11.44 -10.99
N LYS A 52 -0.58 -10.87 -11.83
CA LYS A 52 -0.15 -11.50 -13.09
C LYS A 52 0.55 -12.84 -12.87
N ASP A 53 1.49 -12.91 -11.93
CA ASP A 53 2.25 -14.11 -11.61
C ASP A 53 1.36 -15.24 -11.07
N ASN A 54 0.32 -14.87 -10.32
CA ASN A 54 -0.58 -15.82 -9.65
C ASN A 54 -1.88 -16.08 -10.42
N GLY A 55 -2.02 -15.52 -11.63
CA GLY A 55 -3.25 -15.63 -12.44
C GLY A 55 -4.50 -15.01 -11.78
N LEU A 56 -4.30 -14.06 -10.86
CA LEU A 56 -5.37 -13.36 -10.16
C LEU A 56 -5.78 -12.08 -10.92
N LYS A 57 -7.00 -11.61 -10.68
CA LYS A 57 -7.38 -10.24 -11.06
C LYS A 57 -6.71 -9.27 -10.09
N GLY A 58 -6.20 -8.15 -10.60
CA GLY A 58 -5.58 -7.11 -9.76
C GLY A 58 -6.47 -6.65 -8.60
N PHE A 59 -7.79 -6.56 -8.83
CA PHE A 59 -8.76 -6.23 -7.79
C PHE A 59 -8.81 -7.28 -6.66
N ASP A 60 -8.79 -8.57 -6.98
CA ASP A 60 -8.80 -9.64 -5.97
C ASP A 60 -7.50 -9.67 -5.17
N ALA A 61 -6.37 -9.41 -5.83
CA ALA A 61 -5.07 -9.28 -5.19
C ALA A 61 -5.02 -8.07 -4.23
N GLU A 62 -5.51 -6.91 -4.66
CA GLU A 62 -5.58 -5.71 -3.80
C GLU A 62 -6.52 -5.94 -2.60
N LYS A 63 -7.69 -6.53 -2.84
CA LYS A 63 -8.66 -6.83 -1.77
C LYS A 63 -8.04 -7.75 -0.71
N ARG A 64 -7.34 -8.79 -1.15
CA ARG A 64 -6.64 -9.72 -0.25
C ARG A 64 -5.53 -9.00 0.51
N LEU A 65 -4.77 -8.12 -0.15
CA LEU A 65 -3.75 -7.29 0.47
C LEU A 65 -4.32 -6.39 1.56
N ARG A 66 -5.39 -5.65 1.28
CA ARG A 66 -6.06 -4.79 2.28
C ARG A 66 -6.60 -5.57 3.46
N GLN A 67 -7.12 -6.79 3.25
CA GLN A 67 -7.54 -7.65 4.36
C GLN A 67 -6.34 -8.02 5.23
N VAL A 68 -5.25 -8.46 4.62
CA VAL A 68 -4.05 -8.89 5.34
C VAL A 68 -3.38 -7.73 6.08
N THR A 69 -3.23 -6.55 5.46
CA THR A 69 -2.64 -5.37 6.13
C THR A 69 -3.49 -4.87 7.30
N ARG A 70 -4.82 -5.04 7.24
CA ARG A 70 -5.73 -4.67 8.33
C ARG A 70 -5.70 -5.67 9.49
N HIS A 71 -5.38 -6.94 9.24
CA HIS A 71 -5.42 -8.01 10.25
C HIS A 71 -4.06 -8.39 10.82
N LEU A 72 -2.97 -8.17 10.10
CA LEU A 72 -1.64 -8.40 10.64
C LEU A 72 -1.23 -7.24 11.56
N PRO A 73 -0.73 -7.51 12.78
CA PRO A 73 -0.02 -6.48 13.55
C PRO A 73 1.15 -5.95 12.71
N LYS A 74 1.44 -4.65 12.80
CA LYS A 74 2.69 -4.10 12.26
C LYS A 74 3.83 -4.95 12.85
N PRO A 75 4.71 -5.57 12.05
CA PRO A 75 5.91 -6.17 12.61
C PRO A 75 6.62 -5.04 13.33
N GLU A 76 6.81 -5.25 14.63
CA GLU A 76 7.64 -4.40 15.46
C GLU A 76 9.02 -4.39 14.80
N GLU A 77 9.49 -3.20 14.40
CA GLU A 77 10.81 -2.98 13.78
C GLU A 77 11.94 -3.36 14.74
#